data_AF-A0A961MNL3-F1
#
_entry.id   AF-A0A961MNL3-F1
#
_cell.length_a   1.000
_cell.length_b   1.000
_cell.length_c   1.000
_cell.angle_alpha   90.00
_cell.angle_beta   90.00
_cell.angle_gamma   90.00
#
_symmetry.space_group_name_H-M   'P 1'
#
loop_
_entity.id
_entity.type
_entity.pdbx_description
1 polymer ?
#
loop_
_entity_poly.entity_id
_entity_poly.type
_entity_poly.pdbx_seq_one_letter_code
_entity_poly.pdbx_strand_id
1 'polypeptide(L)'
;MNYDIEVHDGELWNEDLAPLSPEKRHWGAFEIFNVWNNDIQSLFGYTLAASLFISYGLNGWLTFAAIVVAGFIVMWLVNLTGRPSVKYGVPYPVMARVAMGVQGAKFPATIRGIVAIFWYGVQTYFASTAVALLLHSLFGGQDGAQFLGMTTMGWISY
;
A
#
# COMPACT_ATOMS: atom_id res chain seq x y z
N MET A 1 -26.50 8.48 14.27
CA MET A 1 -27.21 7.19 14.27
C MET A 1 -26.29 6.22 14.99
N ASN A 2 -26.59 5.92 16.26
CA ASN A 2 -25.85 4.92 17.02
C ASN A 2 -26.38 3.55 16.60
N TYR A 3 -25.51 2.72 16.04
CA TYR A 3 -25.82 1.34 15.68
C TYR A 3 -25.27 0.43 16.78
N ASP A 4 -25.89 0.44 17.95
CA ASP A 4 -25.62 -0.55 18.99
C ASP A 4 -26.36 -1.83 18.60
N ILE A 5 -25.63 -2.75 17.96
CA ILE A 5 -26.16 -4.03 17.50
C ILE A 5 -25.97 -5.03 18.66
N GLU A 6 -27.03 -5.35 19.41
CA GLU A 6 -26.98 -6.24 20.59
C GLU A 6 -26.78 -7.72 20.25
N VAL A 7 -26.97 -8.13 18.99
CA VAL A 7 -26.82 -9.53 18.55
C VAL A 7 -25.78 -9.60 17.44
N HIS A 8 -24.63 -10.20 17.75
CA HIS A 8 -23.57 -10.43 16.80
C HIS A 8 -23.58 -11.88 16.32
N ASP A 9 -23.62 -12.08 15.00
CA ASP A 9 -23.34 -13.37 14.40
C ASP A 9 -21.84 -13.64 14.51
N GLY A 10 -21.46 -14.67 15.27
CA GLY A 10 -20.07 -15.02 15.56
C GLY A 10 -19.25 -15.39 14.32
N GLU A 11 -19.89 -15.73 13.18
CA GLU A 11 -19.16 -15.97 11.93
C GLU A 11 -18.83 -14.68 11.15
N LEU A 12 -19.57 -13.58 11.39
CA LEU A 12 -19.55 -12.38 10.54
C LEU A 12 -19.07 -11.12 11.26
N TRP A 13 -18.98 -11.19 12.57
CA TRP A 13 -18.56 -10.12 13.45
C TRP A 13 -17.25 -10.45 14.15
N ASN A 14 -16.30 -9.52 14.08
CA ASN A 14 -15.13 -9.43 14.94
C ASN A 14 -14.82 -7.94 15.17
N GLU A 15 -13.92 -7.63 16.10
CA GLU A 15 -13.56 -6.23 16.40
C GLU A 15 -12.99 -5.50 15.19
N ASP A 16 -12.23 -6.19 14.32
CA ASP A 16 -11.62 -5.60 13.12
C ASP A 16 -12.61 -5.28 11.99
N LEU A 17 -13.73 -6.00 11.92
CA LEU A 17 -14.79 -5.82 10.91
C LEU A 17 -15.94 -4.95 11.44
N ALA A 18 -15.96 -4.66 12.73
CA ALA A 18 -16.98 -3.82 13.35
C ALA A 18 -16.90 -2.38 12.80
N PRO A 19 -18.06 -1.70 12.64
CA PRO A 19 -18.06 -0.29 12.27
C PRO A 19 -17.37 0.56 13.34
N LEU A 20 -16.47 1.46 12.93
CA LEU A 20 -15.90 2.45 13.84
C LEU A 20 -16.94 3.49 14.25
N SER A 21 -17.10 3.70 15.56
CA SER A 21 -17.96 4.78 16.08
C SER A 21 -17.48 6.15 15.60
N PRO A 22 -18.37 7.14 15.39
CA PRO A 22 -17.98 8.48 14.93
C PRO A 22 -16.93 9.14 15.82
N GLU A 23 -17.00 8.88 17.13
CA GLU A 23 -16.04 9.42 18.12
C GLU A 23 -14.61 8.93 17.88
N LYS A 24 -14.41 7.72 17.33
CA LYS A 24 -13.08 7.16 17.06
C LYS A 24 -12.49 7.61 15.71
N ARG A 25 -13.24 8.37 14.90
CA ARG A 25 -12.84 8.81 13.55
C ARG A 25 -12.10 10.16 13.61
N HIS A 26 -10.88 10.15 14.13
CA HIS A 26 -10.10 11.39 14.38
C HIS A 26 -9.27 11.88 13.19
N TRP A 27 -9.20 11.13 12.10
CA TRP A 27 -8.31 11.47 10.98
C TRP A 27 -8.85 12.68 10.21
N GLY A 28 -8.06 13.75 10.20
CA GLY A 28 -8.31 14.96 9.41
C GLY A 28 -7.54 14.94 8.10
N ALA A 29 -7.48 16.12 7.46
CA ALA A 29 -6.80 16.28 6.18
C ALA A 29 -5.28 16.04 6.27
N PHE A 30 -4.66 16.33 7.43
CA PHE A 30 -3.22 16.20 7.61
C PHE A 30 -2.78 14.73 7.73
N GLU A 31 -3.51 13.94 8.51
CA GLU A 31 -3.26 12.50 8.66
C GLU A 31 -3.44 11.80 7.31
N ILE A 32 -4.51 12.15 6.58
CA ILE A 32 -4.76 11.64 5.24
C ILE A 32 -3.63 12.04 4.27
N PHE A 33 -3.19 13.30 4.29
CA PHE A 33 -2.09 13.76 3.46
C PHE A 33 -0.79 12.97 3.74
N ASN A 34 -0.46 12.74 5.01
CA ASN A 34 0.75 12.00 5.37
C ASN A 34 0.72 10.56 4.87
N VAL A 35 -0.44 9.88 4.97
CA VAL A 35 -0.60 8.52 4.46
C VAL A 35 -0.44 8.47 2.94
N TRP A 36 -1.05 9.40 2.21
CA TRP A 36 -0.90 9.45 0.75
C TRP A 36 0.51 9.82 0.31
N ASN A 37 1.16 10.75 1.00
CA ASN A 37 2.54 11.11 0.71
C ASN A 37 3.47 9.91 0.93
N ASN A 38 3.28 9.16 2.01
CA ASN A 38 4.04 7.93 2.26
C ASN A 38 3.81 6.87 1.17
N ASP A 39 2.55 6.66 0.74
CA ASP A 39 2.19 5.68 -0.29
C ASP A 39 2.84 5.99 -1.66
N ILE A 40 2.93 7.27 -2.03
CA ILE A 40 3.52 7.69 -3.31
C ILE A 40 5.05 7.55 -3.30
N GLN A 41 5.71 7.63 -2.15
CA GLN A 41 7.16 7.56 -2.00
C GLN A 41 7.70 6.12 -2.14
N SER A 42 7.48 5.51 -3.30
CA SER A 42 7.99 4.18 -3.64
C SER A 42 9.11 4.25 -4.69
N LEU A 43 10.08 3.34 -4.58
CA LEU A 43 11.15 3.20 -5.58
C LEU A 43 10.59 2.87 -6.97
N PHE A 44 9.45 2.18 -7.04
CA PHE A 44 8.75 1.90 -8.29
C PHE A 44 8.28 3.16 -8.99
N GLY A 45 7.68 4.10 -8.25
CA GLY A 45 7.26 5.38 -8.81
C GLY A 45 8.44 6.14 -9.42
N TYR A 46 9.56 6.20 -8.69
CA TYR A 46 10.77 6.84 -9.19
C TYR A 46 11.38 6.11 -10.40
N THR A 47 11.43 4.78 -10.37
CA THR A 47 11.97 3.97 -11.47
C THR A 47 11.09 4.08 -12.72
N LEU A 48 9.76 4.09 -12.56
CA LEU A 48 8.82 4.29 -13.66
C LEU A 48 9.03 5.66 -14.28
N ALA A 49 9.07 6.72 -13.46
CA ALA A 49 9.36 8.06 -13.94
C ALA A 49 10.69 8.09 -14.71
N ALA A 50 11.77 7.59 -14.12
CA ALA A 50 13.08 7.51 -14.75
C ALA A 50 13.05 6.72 -16.08
N SER A 51 12.29 5.63 -16.17
CA SER A 51 12.13 4.85 -17.41
C SER A 51 11.45 5.64 -18.53
N LEU A 52 10.46 6.48 -18.20
CA LEU A 52 9.78 7.34 -19.17
C LEU A 52 10.75 8.36 -19.78
N PHE A 53 11.67 8.87 -18.98
CA PHE A 53 12.74 9.75 -19.43
C PHE A 53 13.82 9.01 -20.25
N ILE A 54 14.43 8.00 -19.64
CA ILE A 54 15.68 7.40 -20.12
C ILE A 54 15.40 6.39 -21.23
N SER A 55 14.36 5.57 -21.08
CA SER A 55 14.05 4.48 -22.02
C SER A 55 13.16 4.96 -23.17
N TYR A 56 12.18 5.82 -22.88
CA TYR A 56 11.22 6.29 -23.88
C TYR A 56 11.52 7.70 -24.42
N GLY A 57 12.56 8.38 -23.90
CA GLY A 57 13.00 9.69 -24.39
C GLY A 57 11.98 10.82 -24.20
N LEU A 58 11.03 10.67 -23.28
CA LEU A 58 9.97 11.67 -23.07
C LEU A 58 10.52 12.94 -22.44
N ASN A 59 9.97 14.09 -22.86
CA ASN A 59 10.27 15.38 -22.26
C ASN A 59 9.79 15.42 -20.80
N GLY A 60 10.59 15.99 -19.91
CA GLY A 60 10.25 16.04 -18.49
C GLY A 60 9.01 16.81 -18.12
N TRP A 61 8.68 17.84 -18.86
CA TRP A 61 7.42 18.55 -18.68
C TRP A 61 6.22 17.67 -19.04
N LEU A 62 6.36 16.84 -20.09
CA LEU A 62 5.30 15.91 -20.50
C LEU A 62 5.13 14.78 -19.48
N THR A 63 6.24 14.18 -19.02
CA THR A 63 6.21 13.14 -17.98
C THR A 63 5.61 13.69 -16.68
N PHE A 64 6.02 14.89 -16.25
CA PHE A 64 5.45 15.55 -15.08
C PHE A 64 3.95 15.81 -15.23
N ALA A 65 3.52 16.39 -16.36
CA ALA A 65 2.11 16.62 -16.62
C ALA A 65 1.29 15.33 -16.62
N ALA A 66 1.82 14.25 -17.22
CA ALA A 66 1.17 12.95 -17.24
C ALA A 66 0.99 12.37 -15.82
N ILE A 67 2.02 12.45 -14.97
CA ILE A 67 1.94 12.00 -13.57
C ILE A 67 0.91 12.81 -12.79
N VAL A 68 0.87 14.14 -12.98
CA VAL A 68 -0.12 15.02 -12.32
C VAL A 68 -1.54 14.65 -12.75
N VAL A 69 -1.78 14.47 -14.05
CA VAL A 69 -3.10 14.07 -14.57
C VAL A 69 -3.50 12.69 -14.06
N ALA A 70 -2.60 11.72 -14.06
CA ALA A 70 -2.84 10.40 -13.50
C ALA A 70 -3.20 10.48 -12.01
N GLY A 71 -2.49 11.32 -11.24
CA GLY A 71 -2.77 11.57 -9.82
C GLY A 71 -4.19 12.08 -9.57
N PHE A 72 -4.66 13.05 -10.38
CA PHE A 72 -6.05 13.54 -10.27
C PHE A 72 -7.09 12.46 -10.60
N ILE A 73 -6.84 11.64 -11.63
CA ILE A 73 -7.74 10.54 -12.00
C ILE A 73 -7.82 9.51 -10.87
N VAL A 74 -6.67 9.10 -10.33
CA VAL A 74 -6.60 8.16 -9.20
C VAL A 74 -7.31 8.74 -7.98
N MET A 75 -7.04 10.00 -7.63
CA MET A 75 -7.70 10.69 -6.52
C MET A 75 -9.22 10.65 -6.67
N TRP A 76 -9.74 10.92 -7.87
CA TRP A 76 -11.17 10.90 -8.14
C TRP A 76 -11.77 9.48 -7.98
N LEU A 77 -11.13 8.46 -8.55
CA LEU A 77 -11.58 7.06 -8.46
C LEU A 77 -11.55 6.51 -7.04
N VAL A 78 -10.49 6.81 -6.28
CA VAL A 78 -10.35 6.35 -4.90
C VAL A 78 -11.36 7.06 -3.98
N ASN A 79 -11.60 8.35 -4.18
CA ASN A 79 -12.66 9.04 -3.44
C ASN A 79 -14.06 8.49 -3.78
N LEU A 80 -14.32 8.16 -5.04
CA LEU A 80 -15.60 7.57 -5.46
C LEU A 80 -15.85 6.23 -4.77
N THR A 81 -14.84 5.36 -4.74
CA THR A 81 -14.94 4.01 -4.15
C THR A 81 -14.85 4.00 -2.63
N GLY A 82 -14.11 4.94 -2.04
CA GLY A 82 -13.90 5.04 -0.58
C GLY A 82 -14.99 5.78 0.20
N ARG A 83 -15.78 6.64 -0.47
CA ARG A 83 -16.91 7.38 0.13
C ARG A 83 -17.84 6.56 1.03
N PRO A 84 -18.36 5.39 0.62
CA PRO A 84 -19.25 4.61 1.47
C PRO A 84 -18.52 4.06 2.71
N SER A 85 -17.28 3.59 2.58
CA SER A 85 -16.48 3.11 3.71
C SER A 85 -16.22 4.20 4.75
N VAL A 86 -15.94 5.43 4.31
CA VAL A 86 -15.75 6.58 5.23
C VAL A 86 -17.06 6.99 5.90
N LYS A 87 -18.18 7.02 5.17
CA LYS A 87 -19.49 7.37 5.72
C LYS A 87 -19.94 6.38 6.79
N TYR A 88 -19.87 5.10 6.50
CA TYR A 88 -20.35 4.04 7.39
C TYR A 88 -19.30 3.56 8.39
N GLY A 89 -18.02 3.89 8.19
CA GLY A 89 -16.93 3.49 9.08
C GLY A 89 -16.64 1.98 9.04
N VAL A 90 -16.98 1.32 7.94
CA VAL A 90 -16.82 -0.13 7.77
C VAL A 90 -15.66 -0.45 6.83
N PRO A 91 -14.91 -1.54 7.06
CA PRO A 91 -13.77 -1.89 6.23
C PRO A 91 -14.19 -2.48 4.88
N TYR A 92 -13.25 -2.50 3.92
CA TYR A 92 -13.49 -2.96 2.56
C TYR A 92 -14.15 -4.36 2.45
N PRO A 93 -13.72 -5.40 3.20
CA PRO A 93 -14.35 -6.72 3.12
C PRO A 93 -15.84 -6.71 3.50
N VAL A 94 -16.26 -5.79 4.39
CA VAL A 94 -17.68 -5.63 4.76
C VAL A 94 -18.43 -4.91 3.65
N MET A 95 -17.85 -3.87 3.05
CA MET A 95 -18.46 -3.19 1.90
C MET A 95 -18.62 -4.12 0.69
N ALA A 96 -17.67 -5.02 0.45
CA ALA A 96 -17.75 -6.00 -0.63
C ALA A 96 -18.96 -6.95 -0.49
N ARG A 97 -19.47 -7.16 0.73
CA ARG A 97 -20.67 -7.98 0.98
C ARG A 97 -21.92 -7.39 0.34
N VAL A 98 -21.99 -6.06 0.16
CA VAL A 98 -23.14 -5.38 -0.45
C VAL A 98 -23.27 -5.77 -1.93
N ALA A 99 -22.15 -6.02 -2.62
CA ALA A 99 -22.14 -6.35 -4.05
C ALA A 99 -22.13 -7.86 -4.32
N MET A 100 -21.35 -8.64 -3.54
CA MET A 100 -21.08 -10.06 -3.82
C MET A 100 -21.67 -11.02 -2.79
N GLY A 101 -22.40 -10.51 -1.79
CA GLY A 101 -22.86 -11.29 -0.66
C GLY A 101 -21.73 -11.69 0.30
N VAL A 102 -22.10 -12.35 1.39
CA VAL A 102 -21.18 -12.70 2.49
C VAL A 102 -20.07 -13.65 2.07
N GLN A 103 -20.42 -14.73 1.37
CA GLN A 103 -19.44 -15.71 0.91
C GLN A 103 -18.65 -15.21 -0.30
N GLY A 104 -19.32 -14.50 -1.23
CA GLY A 104 -18.66 -13.94 -2.42
C GLY A 104 -17.63 -12.87 -2.09
N ALA A 105 -17.82 -12.08 -1.02
CA ALA A 105 -16.86 -11.08 -0.56
C ALA A 105 -15.52 -11.65 -0.08
N LYS A 106 -15.46 -12.94 0.28
CA LYS A 106 -14.20 -13.60 0.71
C LYS A 106 -13.19 -13.66 -0.44
N PHE A 107 -13.65 -13.90 -1.67
CA PHE A 107 -12.79 -14.00 -2.86
C PHE A 107 -12.00 -12.72 -3.17
N PRO A 108 -12.62 -11.54 -3.37
CA PRO A 108 -11.88 -10.30 -3.63
C PRO A 108 -11.02 -9.88 -2.45
N ALA A 109 -11.44 -10.16 -1.20
CA ALA A 109 -10.63 -9.89 -0.02
C ALA A 109 -9.35 -10.74 -0.01
N THR A 110 -9.44 -12.04 -0.33
CA THR A 110 -8.27 -12.93 -0.40
C THR A 110 -7.32 -12.53 -1.52
N ILE A 111 -7.84 -12.24 -2.72
CA ILE A 111 -6.99 -11.77 -3.84
C ILE A 111 -6.24 -10.50 -3.45
N ARG A 112 -6.94 -9.54 -2.83
CA ARG A 112 -6.31 -8.30 -2.34
C ARG A 112 -5.22 -8.60 -1.29
N GLY A 113 -5.45 -9.57 -0.41
CA GLY A 113 -4.45 -10.02 0.57
C GLY A 113 -3.20 -10.61 -0.09
N ILE A 114 -3.35 -11.48 -1.10
CA ILE A 114 -2.23 -12.07 -1.85
C ILE A 114 -1.40 -10.97 -2.53
N VAL A 115 -2.07 -10.02 -3.19
CA VAL A 115 -1.40 -8.88 -3.85
C VAL A 115 -0.67 -8.01 -2.82
N ALA A 116 -1.24 -7.81 -1.63
CA ALA A 116 -0.58 -7.06 -0.55
C ALA A 116 0.68 -7.77 -0.05
N ILE A 117 0.65 -9.10 0.14
CA ILE A 117 1.83 -9.90 0.52
C ILE A 117 2.93 -9.78 -0.52
N PHE A 118 2.56 -9.88 -1.81
CA PHE A 118 3.51 -9.69 -2.91
C PHE A 118 4.18 -8.31 -2.84
N TRP A 119 3.40 -7.23 -2.75
CA TRP A 119 3.96 -5.88 -2.69
C TRP A 119 4.79 -5.61 -1.44
N TYR A 120 4.42 -6.19 -0.30
CA TYR A 120 5.22 -6.12 0.92
C TYR A 120 6.58 -6.79 0.74
N GLY A 121 6.64 -7.97 0.13
CA GLY A 121 7.90 -8.67 -0.15
C GLY A 121 8.80 -7.87 -1.09
N VAL A 122 8.22 -7.30 -2.15
CA VAL A 122 8.95 -6.46 -3.10
C VAL A 122 9.51 -5.21 -2.42
N GLN A 123 8.73 -4.50 -1.59
CA GLN A 123 9.22 -3.30 -0.89
C GLN A 123 10.33 -3.64 0.12
N THR A 124 10.18 -4.74 0.86
CA THR A 124 11.19 -5.24 1.80
C THR A 124 12.51 -5.57 1.08
N TYR A 125 12.45 -6.17 -0.11
CA TYR A 125 13.63 -6.45 -0.93
C TYR A 125 14.40 -5.19 -1.35
N PHE A 126 13.70 -4.11 -1.72
CA PHE A 126 14.38 -2.86 -2.06
C PHE A 126 14.96 -2.17 -0.82
N ALA A 127 14.27 -2.26 0.32
CA ALA A 127 14.79 -1.76 1.58
C ALA A 127 16.08 -2.50 1.98
N SER A 128 16.11 -3.84 1.89
CA SER A 128 17.31 -4.63 2.16
C SER A 128 18.47 -4.27 1.22
N THR A 129 18.17 -4.08 -0.07
CA THR A 129 19.18 -3.65 -1.05
C THR A 129 19.77 -2.27 -0.70
N ALA A 130 18.94 -1.32 -0.28
CA ALA A 130 19.41 0.00 0.14
C ALA A 130 20.31 -0.09 1.40
N VAL A 131 19.95 -0.95 2.37
CA VAL A 131 20.78 -1.21 3.56
C VAL A 131 22.10 -1.88 3.18
N ALA A 132 22.09 -2.85 2.26
CA ALA A 132 23.30 -3.48 1.77
C ALA A 132 24.26 -2.45 1.17
N LEU A 133 23.76 -1.58 0.28
CA LEU A 133 24.56 -0.51 -0.34
C LEU A 133 25.14 0.46 0.70
N LEU A 134 24.37 0.80 1.73
CA LEU A 134 24.85 1.62 2.84
C LEU A 134 26.00 0.93 3.60
N LEU A 135 25.84 -0.35 3.94
CA LEU A 135 26.87 -1.14 4.63
C LEU A 135 28.16 -1.24 3.79
N HIS A 136 28.03 -1.48 2.49
CA HIS A 136 29.16 -1.50 1.56
C HIS A 136 29.88 -0.14 1.50
N SER A 137 29.12 0.96 1.51
CA SER A 137 29.69 2.32 1.51
C SER A 137 30.39 2.68 2.81
N LEU A 138 29.93 2.16 3.96
CA LEU A 138 30.49 2.50 5.28
C LEU A 138 31.71 1.66 5.63
N PHE A 139 31.67 0.35 5.35
CA PHE A 139 32.70 -0.59 5.80
C PHE A 139 33.72 -0.94 4.72
N GLY A 140 33.50 -0.49 3.48
CA GLY A 140 34.31 -0.86 2.31
C GLY A 140 34.03 -2.31 1.93
N GLY A 141 33.65 -2.55 0.67
CA GLY A 141 33.28 -3.88 0.18
C GLY A 141 34.44 -4.88 0.23
N GLN A 142 34.64 -5.54 1.37
CA GLN A 142 35.27 -6.84 1.41
C GLN A 142 34.15 -7.86 1.29
N ASP A 143 33.92 -8.33 0.07
CA ASP A 143 33.01 -9.44 -0.20
C ASP A 143 33.57 -10.68 0.50
N GLY A 144 33.14 -10.91 1.75
CA GLY A 144 33.41 -12.13 2.49
C GLY A 144 32.83 -13.36 1.76
N ALA A 145 33.02 -14.54 2.35
CA ALA A 145 32.54 -15.79 1.77
C ALA A 145 31.04 -15.70 1.40
N GLN A 146 30.72 -16.07 0.16
CA GLN A 146 29.34 -16.13 -0.31
C GLN A 146 28.67 -17.40 0.22
N PHE A 147 27.50 -17.24 0.83
CA PHE A 147 26.67 -18.34 1.27
C PHE A 147 25.33 -18.29 0.53
N LEU A 148 24.98 -19.36 -0.19
CA LEU A 148 23.79 -19.44 -1.05
C LEU A 148 23.68 -18.30 -2.09
N GLY A 149 24.83 -17.82 -2.58
CA GLY A 149 24.89 -16.75 -3.59
C GLY A 149 24.77 -15.32 -3.04
N MET A 150 24.69 -15.14 -1.71
CA MET A 150 24.69 -13.82 -1.07
C MET A 150 25.94 -13.63 -0.20
N THR A 151 26.47 -12.40 -0.17
CA THR A 151 27.57 -12.03 0.72
C THR A 151 27.07 -11.95 2.17
N THR A 152 27.97 -12.02 3.15
CA THR A 152 27.62 -11.82 4.56
C THR A 152 26.88 -10.50 4.79
N MET A 153 27.28 -9.43 4.10
CA MET A 153 26.60 -8.14 4.16
C MET A 153 25.19 -8.21 3.56
N GLY A 154 25.01 -8.96 2.46
CA GLY A 154 23.69 -9.24 1.89
C GLY A 154 22.77 -9.97 2.87
N TRP A 155 23.28 -10.96 3.60
CA TRP A 155 22.51 -11.67 4.64
C TRP A 155 22.13 -10.79 5.83
N ILE A 156 23.02 -9.88 6.25
CA ILE A 156 22.73 -8.95 7.35
C ILE A 156 21.66 -7.92 6.97
N SER A 157 21.59 -7.56 5.69
CA SER A 157 20.65 -6.56 5.18
C SER A 157 19.24 -7.08 4.90
N TYR A 158 19.06 -8.40 4.80
CA TYR A 158 17.82 -9.08 4.37
C TYR A 158 16.94 -9.49 5.55
#